data_AF-A0A522Z2H9-F1
#
_entry.id   AF-A0A522Z2H9-F1
#
_cell.length_a   1.000
_cell.length_b   1.000
_cell.length_c   1.000
_cell.angle_alpha   90.00
_cell.angle_beta   90.00
_cell.angle_gamma   90.00
#
_symmetry.space_group_name_H-M   'P 1'
#
loop_
_entity.id
_entity.type
_entity.pdbx_description
1 polymer ?
#
loop_
_entity_poly.entity_id
_entity_poly.type
_entity_poly.pdbx_seq_one_letter_code
_entity_poly.pdbx_strand_id
1 'polypeptide(L)'
;MPGATTLSGRTREASARFMTALAQTIKVISLYKVGHPVPTSAIQETWNHLHELFIVTGWDELAVGLEGGRWIVNTSTLEDTGGALELLSMVFRSHALTSVTFESPVRIYELTAFCEMASTPPNRAYETDASELLKERGVKHVKVNVEHFVRARRVRQPASAMIESPLAGLARRPAARPAAPDA
;
A
#
# COMPACT_ATOMS: atom_id res chain seq x y z
N MET A 1 -14.12 0.61 -16.22
CA MET A 1 -14.52 0.49 -14.81
C MET A 1 -14.89 -0.97 -14.58
N PRO A 2 -13.95 -1.86 -14.23
CA PRO A 2 -14.28 -3.22 -13.83
C PRO A 2 -15.15 -3.16 -12.57
N GLY A 3 -16.28 -3.86 -12.59
CA GLY A 3 -17.26 -3.84 -11.50
C GLY A 3 -16.66 -4.38 -10.20
N ALA A 4 -16.92 -3.70 -9.09
CA ALA A 4 -16.52 -4.17 -7.77
C ALA A 4 -17.22 -5.51 -7.49
N THR A 5 -16.48 -6.60 -7.57
CA THR A 5 -16.96 -7.93 -7.19
C THR A 5 -17.18 -7.91 -5.67
N THR A 6 -18.40 -8.11 -5.21
CA THR A 6 -18.68 -8.23 -3.77
C THR A 6 -18.19 -9.58 -3.26
N LEU A 7 -17.35 -9.60 -2.22
CA LEU A 7 -16.96 -10.83 -1.53
C LEU A 7 -18.20 -11.57 -1.04
N SER A 8 -18.17 -12.91 -1.16
CA SER A 8 -19.14 -13.76 -0.48
C SER A 8 -19.14 -13.46 1.03
N GLY A 9 -20.30 -13.61 1.69
CA GLY A 9 -20.41 -13.31 3.13
C GLY A 9 -19.39 -14.06 3.99
N ARG A 10 -19.12 -15.34 3.66
CA ARG A 10 -18.11 -16.16 4.34
C ARG A 10 -16.69 -15.66 4.11
N THR A 11 -16.35 -15.31 2.86
CA THR A 11 -15.03 -14.75 2.53
C THR A 11 -14.79 -13.42 3.23
N ARG A 12 -15.82 -12.58 3.30
CA ARG A 12 -15.77 -11.29 3.99
C ARG A 12 -15.49 -11.48 5.48
N GLU A 13 -16.22 -12.37 6.13
CA GLU A 13 -16.03 -12.67 7.55
C GLU A 13 -14.64 -13.23 7.85
N ALA A 14 -14.16 -14.18 7.05
CA ALA A 14 -12.81 -14.73 7.19
C ALA A 14 -11.73 -13.65 7.02
N SER A 15 -11.89 -12.76 6.03
CA SER A 15 -10.97 -11.65 5.78
C SER A 15 -10.95 -10.65 6.93
N ALA A 16 -12.13 -10.26 7.44
CA ALA A 16 -12.26 -9.37 8.59
C ALA A 16 -11.62 -9.97 9.85
N ARG A 17 -11.83 -11.28 10.09
CA ARG A 17 -11.25 -12.00 11.23
C ARG A 17 -9.72 -12.03 11.15
N PHE A 18 -9.16 -12.39 10.00
CA PHE A 18 -7.71 -12.37 9.79
C PHE A 18 -7.13 -10.96 10.00
N MET A 19 -7.72 -9.94 9.37
CA MET A 19 -7.25 -8.56 9.49
C MET A 19 -7.29 -8.05 10.93
N THR A 20 -8.33 -8.38 11.68
CA THR A 20 -8.47 -8.02 13.10
C THR A 20 -7.41 -8.73 13.96
N ALA A 21 -7.22 -10.04 13.75
CA ALA A 21 -6.20 -10.81 14.46
C ALA A 21 -4.78 -10.29 14.16
N LEU A 22 -4.52 -9.90 12.90
CA LEU A 22 -3.25 -9.32 12.48
C LEU A 22 -2.97 -7.99 13.20
N ALA A 23 -3.96 -7.09 13.23
CA ALA A 23 -3.85 -5.81 13.95
C ALA A 23 -3.55 -6.05 15.45
N GLN A 24 -4.28 -6.97 16.07
CA GLN A 24 -4.08 -7.30 17.49
C GLN A 24 -2.70 -7.91 17.75
N THR A 25 -2.22 -8.77 16.86
CA THR A 25 -0.89 -9.38 16.97
C THR A 25 0.22 -8.35 16.87
N ILE A 26 0.13 -7.42 15.92
CA ILE A 26 1.10 -6.31 15.80
C ILE A 26 1.09 -5.47 17.08
N LYS A 27 -0.10 -5.15 17.62
CA LYS A 27 -0.22 -4.43 18.89
C LYS A 27 0.49 -5.18 20.02
N VAL A 28 0.24 -6.47 20.16
CA VAL A 28 0.85 -7.31 21.19
C VAL A 28 2.38 -7.34 21.04
N ILE A 29 2.90 -7.52 19.83
CA ILE A 29 4.36 -7.52 19.59
C ILE A 29 4.99 -6.17 19.92
N SER A 30 4.28 -5.06 19.70
CA SER A 30 4.79 -3.73 20.10
C SER A 30 4.91 -3.54 21.62
N LEU A 31 4.16 -4.33 22.42
CA LEU A 31 4.10 -4.21 23.88
C LEU A 31 5.03 -5.19 24.61
N TYR A 32 5.35 -6.32 24.00
CA TYR A 32 6.13 -7.40 24.62
C TYR A 32 7.42 -7.68 23.86
N LYS A 33 8.42 -8.20 24.55
CA LYS A 33 9.66 -8.64 23.90
C LYS A 33 9.41 -9.88 23.02
N VAL A 34 10.16 -9.97 21.93
CA VAL A 34 10.24 -11.16 21.07
C VAL A 34 10.67 -12.35 21.92
N GLY A 35 9.81 -13.37 22.02
CA GLY A 35 10.01 -14.56 22.88
C GLY A 35 9.08 -14.65 24.10
N HIS A 36 8.28 -13.61 24.38
CA HIS A 36 7.22 -13.72 25.37
C HIS A 36 6.09 -14.64 24.85
N PRO A 37 5.46 -15.48 25.71
CA PRO A 37 4.42 -16.43 25.25
C PRO A 37 3.21 -15.74 24.61
N VAL A 38 2.89 -14.51 25.03
CA VAL A 38 1.70 -13.78 24.53
C VAL A 38 1.81 -13.44 23.03
N PRO A 39 2.87 -12.78 22.53
CA PRO A 39 3.12 -12.65 21.09
C PRO A 39 3.11 -13.97 20.33
N THR A 40 3.75 -15.01 20.87
CA THR A 40 3.83 -16.33 20.21
C THR A 40 2.44 -16.92 19.98
N SER A 41 1.57 -16.89 20.98
CA SER A 41 0.18 -17.37 20.85
C SER A 41 -0.62 -16.53 19.86
N ALA A 42 -0.49 -15.20 19.90
CA ALA A 42 -1.20 -14.30 18.99
C ALA A 42 -0.77 -14.49 17.52
N ILE A 43 0.54 -14.68 17.28
CA ILE A 43 1.07 -15.03 15.96
C ILE A 43 0.49 -16.36 15.47
N GLN A 44 0.47 -17.39 16.34
CA GLN A 44 -0.08 -18.70 15.97
C GLN A 44 -1.57 -18.61 15.61
N GLU A 45 -2.36 -17.86 16.38
CA GLU A 45 -3.78 -17.64 16.12
C GLU A 45 -4.00 -16.89 14.80
N THR A 46 -3.24 -15.82 14.54
CA THR A 46 -3.30 -15.07 13.28
C THR A 46 -2.92 -15.94 12.09
N TRP A 47 -1.88 -16.77 12.25
CA TRP A 47 -1.44 -17.71 11.22
C TRP A 47 -2.53 -18.77 10.92
N ASN A 48 -3.19 -19.29 11.94
CA ASN A 48 -4.32 -20.21 11.77
C ASN A 48 -5.47 -19.54 10.99
N HIS A 49 -5.82 -18.29 11.29
CA HIS A 49 -6.85 -17.56 10.54
C HIS A 49 -6.47 -17.28 9.09
N LEU A 50 -5.19 -17.01 8.80
CA LEU A 50 -4.71 -16.87 7.42
C LEU A 50 -4.86 -18.18 6.65
N HIS A 51 -4.50 -19.32 7.26
CA HIS A 51 -4.67 -20.63 6.64
C HIS A 51 -6.13 -21.01 6.45
N GLU A 52 -6.98 -20.76 7.45
CA GLU A 52 -8.43 -20.94 7.35
C GLU A 52 -8.99 -20.11 6.18
N LEU A 53 -8.54 -18.86 6.03
CA LEU A 53 -8.94 -18.00 4.92
C LEU A 53 -8.57 -18.61 3.57
N PHE A 54 -7.33 -19.07 3.38
CA PHE A 54 -6.94 -19.73 2.13
C PHE A 54 -7.75 -21.00 1.85
N ILE A 55 -8.07 -21.79 2.88
CA ILE A 55 -8.91 -22.99 2.74
C ILE A 55 -10.35 -22.63 2.34
N VAL A 56 -10.96 -21.64 3.01
CA VAL A 56 -12.36 -21.24 2.76
C VAL A 56 -12.53 -20.57 1.40
N THR A 57 -11.53 -19.82 0.95
CA THR A 57 -11.59 -19.07 -0.30
C THR A 57 -11.07 -19.84 -1.51
N GLY A 58 -10.17 -20.80 -1.29
CA GLY A 58 -9.42 -21.46 -2.35
C GLY A 58 -8.44 -20.51 -3.06
N TRP A 59 -8.05 -19.40 -2.42
CA TRP A 59 -7.10 -18.46 -2.99
C TRP A 59 -5.66 -18.95 -2.80
N ASP A 60 -4.83 -18.71 -3.83
CA ASP A 60 -3.38 -18.88 -3.73
C ASP A 60 -2.70 -17.59 -3.22
N GLU A 61 -3.39 -16.45 -3.31
CA GLU A 61 -2.88 -15.13 -2.94
C GLU A 61 -3.95 -14.29 -2.23
N LEU A 62 -3.54 -13.59 -1.17
CA LEU A 62 -4.31 -12.57 -0.47
C LEU A 62 -3.57 -11.23 -0.54
N ALA A 63 -4.05 -10.32 -1.39
CA ALA A 63 -3.60 -8.95 -1.48
C ALA A 63 -4.50 -8.03 -0.64
N VAL A 64 -3.87 -7.29 0.28
CA VAL A 64 -4.51 -6.32 1.17
C VAL A 64 -3.92 -4.94 0.90
N GLY A 65 -4.75 -3.97 0.59
CA GLY A 65 -4.35 -2.58 0.34
C GLY A 65 -5.19 -1.58 1.13
N LEU A 66 -4.66 -0.37 1.30
CA LEU A 66 -5.37 0.75 1.90
C LEU A 66 -5.50 1.88 0.86
N GLU A 67 -6.69 2.08 0.32
CA GLU A 67 -6.97 3.09 -0.71
C GLU A 67 -8.04 4.06 -0.23
N GLY A 68 -7.73 5.37 -0.19
CA GLY A 68 -8.69 6.40 0.23
C GLY A 68 -9.27 6.18 1.63
N GLY A 69 -8.51 5.54 2.54
CA GLY A 69 -8.97 5.17 3.88
C GLY A 69 -9.86 3.94 3.95
N ARG A 70 -10.04 3.21 2.85
CA ARG A 70 -10.80 1.96 2.78
C ARG A 70 -9.86 0.78 2.57
N TRP A 71 -10.15 -0.31 3.25
CA TRP A 71 -9.42 -1.56 3.07
C TRP A 71 -9.92 -2.27 1.81
N ILE A 72 -8.98 -2.66 0.96
CA ILE A 72 -9.23 -3.46 -0.23
C ILE A 72 -8.58 -4.82 -0.04
N VAL A 73 -9.36 -5.88 -0.21
CA VAL A 73 -8.91 -7.27 -0.14
C VAL A 73 -9.24 -7.94 -1.47
N ASN A 74 -8.23 -8.39 -2.22
CA ASN A 74 -8.38 -9.04 -3.52
C ASN A 74 -9.41 -8.33 -4.42
N THR A 75 -9.22 -7.02 -4.66
CA THR A 75 -10.09 -6.11 -5.45
C THR A 75 -11.45 -5.75 -4.84
N SER A 76 -11.79 -6.31 -3.68
CA SER A 76 -13.07 -6.05 -3.02
C SER A 76 -12.89 -5.14 -1.82
N THR A 77 -13.79 -4.18 -1.64
CA THR A 77 -13.76 -3.32 -0.44
C THR A 77 -14.22 -4.11 0.79
N LEU A 78 -13.39 -4.14 1.82
CA LEU A 78 -13.78 -4.60 3.15
C LEU A 78 -14.49 -3.45 3.86
N GLU A 79 -15.72 -3.70 4.29
CA GLU A 79 -16.49 -2.72 5.07
C GLU A 79 -15.79 -2.44 6.41
N ASP A 80 -16.00 -1.22 6.91
CA ASP A 80 -15.37 -0.73 8.14
C ASP A 80 -15.64 -1.70 9.30
N THR A 81 -14.57 -2.31 9.81
CA THR A 81 -14.60 -3.26 10.92
C THR A 81 -14.51 -2.53 12.27
N GLY A 82 -14.78 -1.23 12.29
CA GLY A 82 -14.57 -0.34 13.42
C GLY A 82 -13.08 0.00 13.59
N GLY A 83 -12.74 0.70 14.68
CA GLY A 83 -11.37 1.11 15.00
C GLY A 83 -10.34 -0.03 15.17
N ALA A 84 -10.76 -1.30 15.00
CA ALA A 84 -9.89 -2.47 15.04
C ALA A 84 -8.74 -2.40 14.02
N LEU A 85 -8.98 -1.81 12.84
CA LEU A 85 -7.97 -1.72 11.77
C LEU A 85 -7.18 -0.39 11.76
N GLU A 86 -7.46 0.53 12.70
CA GLU A 86 -6.78 1.83 12.76
C GLU A 86 -5.27 1.67 12.93
N LEU A 87 -4.85 0.68 13.72
CA LEU A 87 -3.44 0.35 13.89
C LEU A 87 -2.80 -0.11 12.58
N LEU A 88 -3.47 -0.95 11.80
CA LEU A 88 -2.96 -1.37 10.49
C LEU A 88 -2.87 -0.18 9.52
N SER A 89 -3.82 0.76 9.58
CA SER A 89 -3.74 1.98 8.78
C SER A 89 -2.59 2.88 9.21
N MET A 90 -2.21 2.87 10.48
CA MET A 90 -0.99 3.54 10.97
C MET A 90 0.25 2.85 10.41
N VAL A 91 0.33 1.52 10.46
CA VAL A 91 1.45 0.72 9.93
C VAL A 91 1.66 0.98 8.44
N PHE A 92 0.60 0.95 7.64
CA PHE A 92 0.69 1.23 6.20
C PHE A 92 1.26 2.62 5.94
N ARG A 93 0.84 3.62 6.72
CA ARG A 93 1.36 5.00 6.59
C ARG A 93 2.79 5.16 7.10
N SER A 94 3.18 4.48 8.17
CA SER A 94 4.52 4.60 8.76
C SER A 94 5.59 3.92 7.91
N HIS A 95 5.24 2.83 7.23
CA HIS A 95 6.14 2.10 6.33
C HIS A 95 5.92 2.43 4.85
N ALA A 96 5.09 3.44 4.54
CA ALA A 96 4.71 3.82 3.18
C ALA A 96 4.22 2.64 2.32
N LEU A 97 3.47 1.71 2.92
CA LEU A 97 2.91 0.54 2.24
C LEU A 97 1.64 0.94 1.49
N THR A 98 1.59 0.60 0.21
CA THR A 98 0.37 0.66 -0.60
C THR A 98 -0.43 -0.63 -0.45
N SER A 99 0.26 -1.77 -0.48
CA SER A 99 -0.34 -3.10 -0.34
C SER A 99 0.62 -4.11 0.27
N VAL A 100 0.04 -5.14 0.86
CA VAL A 100 0.75 -6.34 1.34
C VAL A 100 0.07 -7.55 0.72
N THR A 101 0.86 -8.42 0.13
CA THR A 101 0.43 -9.65 -0.52
C THR A 101 0.96 -10.84 0.26
N PHE A 102 0.06 -11.77 0.61
CA PHE A 102 0.35 -13.04 1.25
C PHE A 102 0.12 -14.17 0.23
N GLU A 103 1.14 -14.96 -0.08
CA GLU A 103 1.10 -16.07 -1.03
C GLU A 103 1.05 -17.40 -0.27
N SER A 104 0.12 -18.28 -0.61
CA SER A 104 0.05 -19.60 0.01
C SER A 104 1.22 -20.48 -0.48
N PRO A 105 1.96 -21.20 0.41
CA PRO A 105 1.79 -21.29 1.85
C PRO A 105 2.68 -20.31 2.63
N VAL A 106 2.07 -19.35 3.34
CA VAL A 106 2.80 -18.45 4.26
C VAL A 106 3.28 -19.22 5.48
N ARG A 107 4.59 -19.22 5.74
CA ARG A 107 5.16 -19.87 6.92
C ARG A 107 5.07 -18.97 8.14
N ILE A 108 4.96 -19.57 9.32
CA ILE A 108 4.82 -18.81 10.58
C ILE A 108 5.95 -17.80 10.80
N TYR A 109 7.21 -18.15 10.46
CA TYR A 109 8.33 -17.23 10.61
C TYR A 109 8.24 -16.00 9.68
N GLU A 110 7.57 -16.14 8.53
CA GLU A 110 7.37 -15.05 7.58
C GLU A 110 6.33 -14.07 8.12
N LEU A 111 5.25 -14.60 8.70
CA LEU A 111 4.26 -13.79 9.39
C LEU A 111 4.87 -13.10 10.62
N THR A 112 5.70 -13.80 11.40
CA THR A 112 6.43 -13.20 12.53
C THR A 112 7.32 -12.04 12.07
N ALA A 113 8.11 -12.24 11.01
CA ALA A 113 8.98 -11.20 10.47
C ALA A 113 8.18 -9.96 10.00
N PHE A 114 7.05 -10.19 9.34
CA PHE A 114 6.13 -9.11 8.97
C PHE A 114 5.59 -8.36 10.18
N CYS A 115 5.11 -9.08 11.20
CA CYS A 115 4.55 -8.45 12.38
C CYS A 115 5.61 -7.70 13.22
N GLU A 116 6.83 -8.21 13.29
CA GLU A 116 7.95 -7.51 13.93
C GLU A 116 8.29 -6.21 13.19
N MET A 117 8.39 -6.25 11.87
CA MET A 117 8.57 -5.05 11.06
C MET A 117 7.44 -4.06 11.31
N ALA A 118 6.18 -4.51 11.22
CA ALA A 118 5.00 -3.67 11.44
C ALA A 118 4.88 -3.11 12.87
N SER A 119 5.50 -3.75 13.86
CA SER A 119 5.56 -3.26 15.23
C SER A 119 6.62 -2.16 15.45
N THR A 120 7.42 -1.85 14.43
CA THR A 120 8.48 -0.84 14.51
C THR A 120 7.84 0.54 14.73
N PRO A 121 8.29 1.31 15.73
CA PRO A 121 7.75 2.63 15.99
C PRO A 121 7.90 3.57 14.77
N PRO A 122 6.93 4.49 14.52
CA PRO A 122 6.93 5.33 13.32
C PRO A 122 8.20 6.16 13.11
N ASN A 123 8.89 6.56 14.17
CA ASN A 123 10.15 7.31 14.09
C ASN A 123 11.30 6.52 13.46
N ARG A 124 11.27 5.18 13.52
CA ARG A 124 12.26 4.28 12.91
C ARG A 124 11.75 3.63 11.63
N ALA A 125 10.43 3.56 11.45
CA ALA A 125 9.81 2.95 10.28
C ALA A 125 10.24 3.59 8.94
N TYR A 126 10.48 4.90 8.92
CA TYR A 126 10.94 5.63 7.74
C TYR A 126 12.43 5.45 7.41
N GLU A 127 13.22 4.87 8.32
CA GLU A 127 14.66 4.69 8.13
C GLU A 127 15.01 3.37 7.45
N THR A 128 14.04 2.44 7.37
CA THR A 128 14.25 1.06 6.90
C THR A 128 13.31 0.73 5.76
N ASP A 129 13.84 0.25 4.64
CA ASP A 129 13.02 -0.29 3.56
C ASP A 129 12.37 -1.61 4.01
N ALA A 130 11.04 -1.61 4.08
CA ALA A 130 10.25 -2.76 4.50
C ALA A 130 10.48 -4.00 3.60
N SER A 131 10.66 -3.79 2.28
CA SER A 131 10.90 -4.88 1.33
C SER A 131 12.28 -5.50 1.55
N GLU A 132 13.29 -4.68 1.76
CA GLU A 132 14.66 -5.16 2.01
C GLU A 132 14.75 -5.91 3.34
N LEU A 133 14.18 -5.36 4.43
CA LEU A 133 14.19 -6.01 5.74
C LEU A 133 13.53 -7.40 5.72
N LEU A 134 12.41 -7.55 5.00
CA LEU A 134 11.75 -8.85 4.87
C LEU A 134 12.60 -9.83 4.06
N LYS A 135 13.24 -9.37 2.98
CA LYS A 135 14.17 -10.21 2.18
C LYS A 135 15.37 -10.68 2.99
N GLU A 136 15.97 -9.80 3.80
CA GLU A 136 17.09 -10.15 4.69
C GLU A 136 16.71 -11.22 5.71
N ARG A 137 15.44 -11.21 6.15
CA ARG A 137 14.86 -12.23 7.05
C ARG A 137 14.42 -13.51 6.34
N GLY A 138 14.68 -13.64 5.04
CA GLY A 138 14.36 -14.83 4.25
C GLY A 138 12.86 -15.01 3.97
N VAL A 139 12.09 -13.92 4.04
CA VAL A 139 10.66 -13.90 3.70
C VAL A 139 10.48 -13.97 2.19
N LYS A 140 9.65 -14.89 1.72
CA LYS A 140 9.40 -15.17 0.29
C LYS A 140 7.93 -14.99 -0.08
N HIS A 141 7.02 -15.41 0.81
CA HIS A 141 5.59 -15.44 0.54
C HIS A 141 4.82 -14.24 1.10
N VAL A 142 5.51 -13.29 1.74
CA VAL A 142 4.90 -12.01 2.14
C VAL A 142 5.61 -10.90 1.38
N LYS A 143 4.90 -10.25 0.48
CA LYS A 143 5.41 -9.19 -0.39
C LYS A 143 4.77 -7.86 0.00
N VAL A 144 5.59 -6.84 0.16
CA VAL A 144 5.13 -5.49 0.47
C VAL A 144 5.36 -4.60 -0.75
N ASN A 145 4.36 -3.80 -1.08
CA ASN A 145 4.47 -2.77 -2.12
C ASN A 145 4.60 -1.41 -1.43
N VAL A 146 5.73 -0.75 -1.66
CA VAL A 146 6.11 0.48 -0.97
C VAL A 146 6.07 1.64 -1.96
N GLU A 147 5.42 2.73 -1.60
CA GLU A 147 5.49 3.98 -2.34
C GLU A 147 6.85 4.65 -2.09
N HIS A 148 7.77 4.49 -3.05
CA HIS A 148 8.98 5.31 -3.06
C HIS A 148 8.62 6.73 -3.48
N PHE A 149 8.33 7.59 -2.51
CA PHE A 149 8.36 9.03 -2.74
C PHE A 149 9.81 9.41 -3.06
N VAL A 150 10.16 9.42 -4.33
CA VAL A 150 11.29 10.23 -4.80
C VAL A 150 10.92 11.64 -4.39
N ARG A 151 11.51 12.15 -3.31
CA ARG A 151 11.64 13.59 -3.14
C ARG A 151 12.28 14.04 -4.44
N ALA A 152 11.48 14.56 -5.36
CA ALA A 152 11.97 15.42 -6.41
C ALA A 152 12.67 16.53 -5.64
N ARG A 153 13.97 16.35 -5.42
CA ARG A 153 14.88 17.36 -4.94
C ARG A 153 14.50 18.53 -5.82
N ARG A 154 13.87 19.56 -5.23
CA ARG A 154 13.40 20.73 -5.96
C ARG A 154 14.53 21.05 -6.92
N VAL A 155 14.33 20.70 -8.20
CA VAL A 155 15.20 21.21 -9.23
C VAL A 155 14.92 22.68 -9.06
N ARG A 156 15.87 23.40 -8.47
CA ARG A 156 15.96 24.83 -8.70
C ARG A 156 15.95 24.89 -10.21
N GLN A 157 14.78 25.13 -10.79
CA GLN A 157 14.71 25.61 -12.15
C GLN A 157 15.73 26.75 -12.15
N PRO A 158 16.79 26.67 -12.99
CA PRO A 158 17.56 27.87 -13.22
C PRO A 158 16.54 28.94 -13.62
N ALA A 159 16.65 30.12 -13.03
CA ALA A 159 15.73 31.25 -13.21
C ALA A 159 15.78 31.85 -14.63
N SER A 160 16.00 31.00 -15.65
CA SER A 160 16.14 31.35 -17.05
C SER A 160 15.06 30.73 -17.93
N ALA A 161 14.05 30.06 -17.35
CA ALA A 161 12.90 29.53 -18.09
C ALA A 161 11.60 30.32 -17.86
N MET A 162 11.71 31.60 -17.50
CA MET A 162 10.60 32.55 -17.56
C MET A 162 11.03 33.74 -18.42
N ILE A 163 10.83 33.59 -19.74
CA ILE A 163 10.28 34.57 -20.69
C ILE A 163 10.24 33.81 -22.02
N GLU A 164 9.08 33.25 -22.37
CA GLU A 164 8.57 33.30 -23.73
C GLU A 164 7.06 33.11 -23.63
N SER A 165 6.36 34.24 -23.74
CA SER A 165 4.90 34.35 -23.66
C SER A 165 4.21 33.53 -24.77
N PRO A 166 3.07 32.91 -24.49
CA PRO A 166 2.23 32.30 -25.53
C PRO A 166 1.41 33.40 -26.21
N LEU A 167 2.00 34.11 -27.17
CA LEU A 167 1.27 35.03 -28.04
C LEU A 167 1.87 35.12 -29.44
N ALA A 168 2.12 33.96 -30.06
CA ALA A 168 2.53 33.85 -31.47
C ALA A 168 1.45 33.17 -32.31
N GLY A 169 0.21 33.65 -32.17
CA GLY A 169 -0.92 33.12 -32.90
C GLY A 169 -1.99 34.19 -33.07
N LEU A 170 -1.71 35.21 -33.88
CA LEU A 170 -2.67 35.98 -34.68
C LEU A 170 -1.93 37.08 -35.45
N ALA A 171 -2.27 37.23 -36.73
CA ALA A 171 -1.90 38.29 -37.67
C ALA A 171 -0.59 38.15 -38.48
N ARG A 172 -0.63 37.34 -39.54
CA ARG A 172 -0.16 37.79 -40.88
C ARG A 172 -1.11 37.27 -41.97
N ARG A 173 -2.09 38.11 -42.32
CA ARG A 173 -2.87 37.98 -43.56
C ARG A 173 -2.11 38.75 -44.67
N PRO A 174 -2.05 38.25 -45.92
CA PRO A 174 -1.13 38.71 -46.96
C PRO A 174 -1.41 40.14 -47.45
N ALA A 175 -0.33 40.86 -47.76
CA ALA A 175 -0.38 42.17 -48.41
C ALA A 175 -0.89 42.02 -49.85
N ALA A 176 -2.08 42.56 -50.11
CA ALA A 176 -2.60 42.78 -51.45
C ALA A 176 -1.84 43.95 -52.09
N ARG A 177 -1.32 43.70 -53.29
CA ARG A 177 -0.65 44.65 -54.19
C ARG A 177 -1.69 45.62 -54.76
N PRO A 178 -1.52 46.95 -54.69
CA PRO A 178 -2.36 47.86 -55.45
C PRO A 178 -1.99 47.81 -56.94
N ALA A 179 -3.02 47.69 -57.79
CA ALA A 179 -2.93 47.84 -59.23
C ALA A 179 -2.65 49.32 -59.58
N ALA A 180 -1.75 49.55 -60.54
CA ALA A 180 -1.55 50.85 -61.16
C ALA A 180 -2.71 51.15 -62.14
N PRO A 181 -3.19 52.40 -62.22
CA PRO A 181 -4.13 52.83 -63.24
C PRO A 181 -3.43 53.14 -64.57
N ASP A 182 -4.14 52.86 -65.66
CA ASP A 182 -3.77 53.16 -67.05
C ASP A 182 -3.41 54.64 -67.27
N ALA A 183 -2.34 54.86 -68.04
CA ALA A 183 -2.11 55.99 -68.92
C ALA A 183 -1.18 55.55 -70.07
#